data_AF-A0A534XWB6-F1
#
_entry.id   AF-A0A534XWB6-F1
#
_cell.length_a   1.000
_cell.length_b   1.000
_cell.length_c   1.000
_cell.angle_alpha   90.00
_cell.angle_beta   90.00
_cell.angle_gamma   90.00
#
_symmetry.space_group_name_H-M   'P 1'
#
loop_
_entity.id
_entity.type
_entity.pdbx_description
1 polymer ?
#
loop_
_entity_poly.entity_id
_entity_poly.type
_entity_poly.pdbx_seq_one_letter_code
_entity_poly.pdbx_strand_id
1 'polypeptide(L)'
;MSLLVVGSVALDSVETPFGKREDVLGGSGTYFAAAASLFTGVSVVGVVGEDFPLEDLDFLRRRGVDLDGLESAPGRTFRWRGRYGFDLNAAQTLDTQLNVFEHFSPKLGARARKAERIFLGNIDPELQMRVLDQAERPRLVCADTMNYWIASRRAQLLSLLPRIDVLMVNDSELR
;
A
#
# COMPACT_ATOMS: atom_id res chain seq x y z
N MET A 1 12.98 -7.69 15.32
CA MET A 1 13.04 -7.66 13.84
C MET A 1 12.12 -6.54 13.35
N SER A 2 12.57 -5.69 12.43
CA SER A 2 11.79 -4.58 11.89
C SER A 2 11.37 -4.87 10.44
N LEU A 3 10.09 -4.64 10.15
CA LEU A 3 9.50 -4.72 8.82
C LEU A 3 8.97 -3.34 8.44
N LEU A 4 9.47 -2.80 7.33
CA LEU A 4 8.93 -1.58 6.73
C LEU A 4 7.88 -1.95 5.68
N VAL A 5 6.71 -1.34 5.76
CA VAL A 5 5.63 -1.48 4.79
C VAL A 5 5.38 -0.12 4.17
N VAL A 6 5.50 -0.05 2.85
CA VAL A 6 4.96 1.06 2.07
C VAL A 6 3.77 0.53 1.29
N GLY A 7 2.69 1.29 1.22
CA GLY A 7 1.49 0.90 0.49
C GLY A 7 0.42 1.97 0.61
N SER A 8 -0.70 1.78 -0.08
CA SER A 8 -1.82 2.70 0.07
C SER A 8 -2.46 2.54 1.46
N VAL A 9 -2.84 3.67 2.05
CA VAL A 9 -3.79 3.76 3.16
C VAL A 9 -4.98 4.53 2.58
N ALA A 10 -6.11 3.86 2.45
CA ALA A 10 -7.16 4.27 1.53
C ALA A 10 -8.56 4.17 2.14
N LEU A 11 -9.51 4.82 1.46
CA LEU A 11 -10.94 4.59 1.64
C LEU A 11 -11.49 3.93 0.38
N ASP A 12 -11.91 2.68 0.53
CA ASP A 12 -12.36 1.83 -0.57
C ASP A 12 -13.89 1.76 -0.60
N SER A 13 -14.44 1.70 -1.81
CA SER A 13 -15.87 1.53 -2.06
C SER A 13 -16.10 0.23 -2.81
N VAL A 14 -16.65 -0.77 -2.13
CA VAL A 14 -16.74 -2.15 -2.63
C VAL A 14 -18.18 -2.53 -2.88
N GLU A 15 -18.44 -3.01 -4.09
CA GLU A 15 -19.73 -3.54 -4.53
C GLU A 15 -19.60 -5.04 -4.84
N THR A 16 -20.57 -5.82 -4.38
CA THR A 16 -20.75 -7.24 -4.72
C THR A 16 -22.20 -7.46 -5.18
N PRO A 17 -22.54 -8.62 -5.77
CA PRO A 17 -23.95 -8.92 -6.09
C PRO A 17 -24.87 -8.96 -4.87
N PHE A 18 -24.31 -9.03 -3.65
CA PHE A 18 -25.04 -9.21 -2.39
C PHE A 18 -25.09 -7.94 -1.53
N GLY A 19 -24.40 -6.88 -1.93
CA GLY A 19 -24.39 -5.65 -1.17
C GLY A 19 -23.20 -4.74 -1.50
N LYS A 20 -23.24 -3.56 -0.91
CA LYS A 20 -22.29 -2.48 -1.14
C LYS A 20 -21.87 -1.82 0.16
N ARG A 21 -20.61 -1.38 0.21
CA ARG A 21 -20.05 -0.50 1.23
C ARG A 21 -19.28 0.63 0.56
N GLU A 22 -19.37 1.80 1.15
CA GLU A 22 -18.73 3.02 0.66
C GLU A 22 -17.74 3.47 1.72
N ASP A 23 -16.61 4.02 1.28
CA ASP A 23 -15.60 4.66 2.13
C ASP A 23 -15.18 3.83 3.35
N VAL A 24 -14.97 2.52 3.15
CA VAL A 24 -14.44 1.65 4.20
C VAL A 24 -12.92 1.70 4.22
N LEU A 25 -12.33 1.51 5.41
CA LEU A 25 -10.88 1.39 5.54
C LEU A 25 -10.31 0.34 4.58
N GLY A 26 -9.33 0.74 3.80
CA GLY A 26 -8.68 -0.11 2.82
C GLY A 26 -7.22 0.25 2.57
N GLY A 27 -6.74 -0.13 1.39
CA GLY A 27 -5.36 0.11 0.96
C GLY A 27 -4.38 -1.01 1.31
N SER A 28 -3.42 -1.23 0.41
CA SER A 28 -2.46 -2.34 0.45
C SER A 28 -1.58 -2.32 1.71
N GLY A 29 -1.14 -1.13 2.12
CA GLY A 29 -0.34 -0.92 3.32
C GLY A 29 -1.11 -1.30 4.58
N THR A 30 -2.40 -0.94 4.64
CA THR A 30 -3.30 -1.27 5.76
C THR A 30 -3.48 -2.79 5.92
N TYR A 31 -3.85 -3.48 4.84
CA TYR A 31 -4.07 -4.94 4.87
C TYR A 31 -2.80 -5.69 5.24
N PHE A 32 -1.67 -5.34 4.61
CA PHE A 32 -0.41 -6.02 4.88
C PHE A 32 0.08 -5.76 6.30
N ALA A 33 0.00 -4.52 6.80
CA ALA A 33 0.37 -4.19 8.17
C ALA A 33 -0.52 -4.93 9.19
N ALA A 34 -1.83 -5.02 8.93
CA ALA A 34 -2.75 -5.76 9.79
C ALA A 34 -2.36 -7.23 9.92
N ALA A 35 -2.00 -7.89 8.82
CA ALA A 35 -1.56 -9.29 8.82
C ALA A 35 -0.17 -9.46 9.45
N ALA A 36 0.80 -8.64 9.04
CA ALA A 36 2.19 -8.75 9.49
C ALA A 36 2.37 -8.44 10.98
N SER A 37 1.53 -7.57 11.55
CA SER A 37 1.54 -7.22 12.99
C SER A 37 1.30 -8.42 13.91
N LEU A 38 0.74 -9.52 13.40
CA LEU A 38 0.57 -10.78 14.14
C LEU A 38 1.91 -11.53 14.35
N PHE A 39 2.95 -11.19 13.58
CA PHE A 39 4.21 -11.93 13.54
C PHE A 39 5.42 -11.08 13.93
N THR A 40 5.41 -9.78 13.67
CA THR A 40 6.56 -8.90 13.91
C THR A 40 6.13 -7.45 14.12
N GLY A 41 7.05 -6.62 14.63
CA GLY A 41 6.89 -5.17 14.62
C GLY A 41 6.93 -4.61 13.20
N VAL A 42 5.94 -3.77 12.88
CA VAL A 42 5.73 -3.17 11.56
C VAL A 42 5.81 -1.65 11.67
N SER A 43 6.52 -1.00 10.74
CA SER A 43 6.44 0.44 10.52
C SER A 43 5.78 0.69 9.17
N VAL A 44 4.77 1.57 9.13
CA VAL A 44 4.05 1.94 7.90
C VAL A 44 4.50 3.30 7.42
N VAL A 45 4.70 3.42 6.12
CA VAL A 45 4.97 4.68 5.43
C VAL A 45 3.92 4.90 4.36
N GLY A 46 3.28 6.08 4.39
CA GLY A 46 2.21 6.44 3.47
C GLY A 46 1.73 7.86 3.71
N VAL A 47 0.67 8.24 3.00
CA VAL A 47 0.01 9.53 3.19
C VAL A 47 -1.50 9.37 3.17
N VAL A 48 -2.19 10.15 3.98
CA VAL A 48 -3.65 10.30 4.00
C VAL A 48 -4.04 11.77 3.87
N GLY A 49 -5.27 12.00 3.39
CA GLY A 49 -5.85 13.34 3.34
C GLY A 49 -6.45 13.75 4.68
N GLU A 50 -6.89 15.00 4.76
CA GLU A 50 -7.58 15.56 5.94
C GLU A 50 -8.94 14.89 6.19
N ASP A 51 -9.49 14.22 5.18
CA ASP A 51 -10.76 13.49 5.23
C ASP A 51 -10.63 12.06 5.80
N PHE A 52 -9.43 11.62 6.19
CA PHE A 52 -9.23 10.27 6.70
C PHE A 52 -9.59 10.15 8.20
N PRO A 53 -10.45 9.20 8.59
CA PRO A 53 -10.74 8.93 9.99
C PRO A 53 -9.55 8.21 10.65
N LEU A 54 -8.62 8.97 11.23
CA LEU A 54 -7.40 8.41 11.83
C LEU A 54 -7.65 7.39 12.94
N GLU A 55 -8.83 7.42 13.57
CA GLU A 55 -9.31 6.44 14.53
C GLU A 55 -9.49 5.03 13.92
N ASP A 56 -9.74 4.92 12.62
CA ASP A 56 -9.88 3.63 11.93
C ASP A 56 -8.57 2.82 11.99
N LEU A 57 -7.42 3.47 12.21
CA LEU A 57 -6.12 2.82 12.38
C LEU A 57 -5.80 2.46 13.84
N ASP A 58 -6.67 2.75 14.80
CA ASP A 58 -6.40 2.48 16.22
C ASP A 58 -6.17 0.99 16.51
N PHE A 59 -6.80 0.09 15.76
CA PHE A 59 -6.54 -1.33 15.93
C PHE A 59 -5.10 -1.71 15.55
N LEU A 60 -4.49 -1.03 14.56
CA LEU A 60 -3.07 -1.22 14.22
C LEU A 60 -2.17 -0.67 15.33
N ARG A 61 -2.48 0.52 15.85
CA ARG A 61 -1.76 1.11 16.99
C ARG A 61 -1.79 0.18 18.20
N ARG A 62 -2.96 -0.40 18.52
CA ARG A 62 -3.11 -1.39 19.61
C ARG A 62 -2.31 -2.68 19.39
N ARG A 63 -1.99 -3.02 18.13
CA ARG A 63 -1.11 -4.15 17.77
C ARG A 63 0.37 -3.76 17.73
N GLY A 64 0.72 -2.53 18.11
CA GLY A 64 2.10 -2.06 18.13
C GLY A 64 2.67 -1.72 16.74
N VAL A 65 1.79 -1.47 15.75
CA VAL A 65 2.21 -0.93 14.45
C VAL A 65 2.63 0.52 14.64
N ASP A 66 3.83 0.83 14.15
CA ASP A 66 4.40 2.16 14.13
C ASP A 66 3.88 2.93 12.90
N LEU A 67 3.12 4.00 13.17
CA LEU A 67 2.49 4.86 12.16
C LEU A 67 3.17 6.23 12.07
N ASP A 68 4.37 6.42 12.64
CA ASP A 68 5.09 7.70 12.61
C ASP A 68 5.48 8.12 11.19
N GLY A 69 5.53 7.16 10.26
CA GLY A 69 5.76 7.39 8.83
C GLY A 69 4.50 7.67 8.01
N LEU A 70 3.32 7.75 8.65
CA LEU A 70 2.06 8.12 7.99
C LEU A 70 1.89 9.64 8.02
N GLU A 71 1.99 10.28 6.86
CA GLU A 71 1.80 11.72 6.72
C GLU A 71 0.32 12.07 6.56
N SER A 72 -0.11 13.19 7.16
CA SER A 72 -1.39 13.82 6.85
C SER A 72 -1.11 15.04 5.98
N ALA A 73 -1.71 15.08 4.79
CA ALA A 73 -1.51 16.15 3.82
C ALA A 73 -2.82 16.87 3.47
N PRO A 74 -2.79 18.18 3.13
CA PRO A 74 -3.96 18.87 2.62
C PRO A 74 -4.52 18.18 1.37
N GLY A 75 -5.83 17.97 1.35
CA GLY A 75 -6.52 17.28 0.25
C GLY A 75 -7.22 16.00 0.69
N ARG A 76 -7.60 15.17 -0.29
CA ARG A 76 -8.38 13.94 -0.07
C ARG A 76 -7.48 12.71 0.01
N THR A 77 -7.90 11.72 0.78
CA THR A 77 -7.24 10.41 0.85
C THR A 77 -7.39 9.67 -0.46
N PHE A 78 -6.44 8.78 -0.78
CA PHE A 78 -6.58 7.85 -1.90
C PHE A 78 -7.92 7.11 -1.83
N ARG A 79 -8.61 7.00 -2.97
CA ARG A 79 -9.88 6.27 -3.07
C ARG A 79 -9.87 5.29 -4.21
N TRP A 80 -10.36 4.09 -3.94
CA TRP A 80 -10.59 3.08 -4.97
C TRP A 80 -12.02 2.59 -4.91
N ARG A 81 -12.65 2.42 -6.07
CA ARG A 81 -13.98 1.82 -6.19
C ARG A 81 -13.86 0.53 -7.00
N GLY A 82 -14.27 -0.58 -6.39
CA GLY A 82 -14.23 -1.90 -7.00
C GLY A 82 -15.60 -2.57 -7.01
N ARG A 83 -15.84 -3.38 -8.04
CA ARG A 83 -17.00 -4.28 -8.11
C ARG A 83 -16.55 -5.71 -8.34
N TYR A 84 -17.12 -6.63 -7.57
CA TYR A 84 -16.97 -8.07 -7.78
C TYR A 84 -18.17 -8.64 -8.53
N GLY A 85 -17.91 -9.64 -9.39
CA GLY A 85 -18.94 -10.47 -10.01
C GLY A 85 -19.45 -11.57 -9.08
N PHE A 86 -20.25 -12.49 -9.61
CA PHE A 86 -20.75 -13.66 -8.87
C PHE A 86 -19.67 -14.72 -8.60
N ASP A 87 -18.54 -14.66 -9.31
CA ASP A 87 -17.35 -15.47 -9.05
C ASP A 87 -16.60 -15.01 -7.78
N LEU A 88 -16.86 -13.78 -7.31
CA LEU A 88 -16.28 -13.17 -6.12
C LEU A 88 -14.73 -13.23 -6.07
N ASN A 89 -14.10 -13.25 -7.24
CA ASN A 89 -12.64 -13.39 -7.36
C ASN A 89 -12.02 -12.12 -7.96
N ALA A 90 -12.32 -11.84 -9.23
CA ALA A 90 -11.76 -10.68 -9.91
C ALA A 90 -12.56 -9.41 -9.59
N ALA A 91 -11.86 -8.39 -9.10
CA ALA A 91 -12.44 -7.06 -8.95
C ALA A 91 -12.32 -6.28 -10.27
N GLN A 92 -13.43 -5.70 -10.72
CA GLN A 92 -13.42 -4.64 -11.71
C GLN A 92 -13.17 -3.30 -11.01
N THR A 93 -12.05 -2.65 -11.32
CA THR A 93 -11.81 -1.26 -10.92
C THR A 93 -12.77 -0.34 -11.69
N LEU A 94 -13.62 0.37 -10.95
CA LEU A 94 -14.57 1.34 -11.49
C LEU A 94 -14.04 2.78 -11.42
N ASP A 95 -13.27 3.08 -10.39
CA ASP A 95 -12.67 4.41 -10.17
C ASP A 95 -11.41 4.29 -9.32
N THR A 96 -10.40 5.11 -9.63
CA THR A 96 -9.16 5.24 -8.88
C THR A 96 -8.80 6.71 -8.79
N GLN A 97 -8.79 7.24 -7.57
CA GLN A 97 -8.42 8.62 -7.28
C GLN A 97 -7.13 8.61 -6.46
N LEU A 98 -6.02 8.98 -7.09
CA LEU A 98 -4.71 9.00 -6.44
C LEU A 98 -4.69 10.05 -5.30
N ASN A 99 -5.31 11.22 -5.52
CA ASN A 99 -5.43 12.31 -4.55
C ASN A 99 -4.08 12.66 -3.89
N VAL A 100 -3.96 12.68 -2.55
CA VAL A 100 -2.70 13.01 -1.86
C VAL A 100 -1.50 12.16 -2.30
N PHE A 101 -1.70 10.95 -2.85
CA PHE A 101 -0.61 10.14 -3.39
C PHE A 101 0.04 10.75 -4.64
N GLU A 102 -0.64 11.59 -5.41
CA GLU A 102 -0.09 12.20 -6.63
C GLU A 102 1.14 13.06 -6.37
N HIS A 103 1.18 13.70 -5.21
CA HIS A 103 2.24 14.62 -4.80
C HIS A 103 3.06 14.08 -3.62
N PHE A 104 2.82 12.81 -3.26
CA PHE A 104 3.50 12.21 -2.13
C PHE A 104 4.99 12.02 -2.41
N SER A 105 5.81 12.40 -1.44
CA SER A 105 7.25 12.22 -1.48
C SER A 105 7.69 11.60 -0.16
N PRO A 106 7.74 10.25 -0.09
CA PRO A 106 7.93 9.55 1.18
C PRO A 106 9.27 9.90 1.81
N LYS A 107 9.29 10.18 3.11
CA LYS A 107 10.50 10.42 3.88
C LYS A 107 10.65 9.38 4.98
N LEU A 108 11.63 8.49 4.84
CA LEU A 108 11.88 7.48 5.86
C LEU A 108 12.56 8.11 7.09
N GLY A 109 11.96 7.91 8.26
CA GLY A 109 12.59 8.17 9.56
C GLY A 109 13.74 7.20 9.85
N ALA A 110 14.57 7.51 10.85
CA ALA A 110 15.79 6.76 11.16
C ALA A 110 15.54 5.27 11.44
N ARG A 111 14.40 4.92 12.04
CA ARG A 111 14.01 3.52 12.30
C ARG A 111 13.64 2.78 11.02
N ALA A 112 12.84 3.41 10.15
CA ALA A 112 12.39 2.84 8.89
C ALA A 112 13.56 2.58 7.92
N ARG A 113 14.53 3.51 7.86
CA ARG A 113 15.76 3.36 7.02
C ARG A 113 16.58 2.13 7.36
N LYS A 114 16.54 1.69 8.62
CA LYS A 114 17.27 0.53 9.16
C LYS A 114 16.46 -0.77 9.12
N ALA A 115 15.28 -0.77 8.48
CA ALA A 115 14.49 -1.98 8.35
C ALA A 115 15.24 -3.04 7.53
N GLU A 116 15.39 -4.24 8.09
CA GLU A 116 16.05 -5.35 7.39
C GLU A 116 15.11 -6.05 6.40
N ARG A 117 13.79 -5.82 6.52
CA ARG A 117 12.78 -6.35 5.60
C ARG A 117 11.88 -5.24 5.12
N ILE A 118 11.59 -5.24 3.83
CA ILE A 118 10.73 -4.24 3.20
C ILE A 118 9.65 -4.95 2.40
N PHE A 119 8.42 -4.50 2.57
CA PHE A 119 7.31 -4.83 1.70
C PHE A 119 6.89 -3.58 0.94
N LEU A 120 7.13 -3.58 -0.36
CA LEU A 120 6.70 -2.59 -1.32
C LEU A 120 5.29 -2.95 -1.79
N GLY A 121 4.30 -2.61 -0.98
CA GLY A 121 2.89 -2.81 -1.28
C GLY A 121 2.40 -1.94 -2.44
N ASN A 122 1.25 -2.31 -2.98
CA ASN A 122 0.72 -1.80 -4.23
C ASN A 122 0.46 -0.29 -4.19
N ILE A 123 1.32 0.46 -4.88
CA ILE A 123 1.27 1.90 -5.19
C ILE A 123 2.10 2.16 -6.46
N ASP A 124 2.25 3.43 -6.87
CA ASP A 124 3.08 3.81 -8.02
C ASP A 124 4.50 3.20 -7.89
N PRO A 125 5.00 2.45 -8.89
CA PRO A 125 6.33 1.86 -8.84
C PRO A 125 7.47 2.87 -8.62
N GLU A 126 7.30 4.14 -9.02
CA GLU A 126 8.28 5.19 -8.69
C GLU A 126 8.32 5.47 -7.19
N LEU A 127 7.18 5.48 -6.51
CA LEU A 127 7.13 5.66 -5.06
C LEU A 127 7.73 4.44 -4.34
N GLN A 128 7.46 3.23 -4.84
CA GLN A 128 8.10 2.00 -4.34
C GLN A 128 9.64 2.11 -4.44
N MET A 129 10.17 2.54 -5.59
CA MET A 129 11.61 2.75 -5.78
C MET A 129 12.17 3.86 -4.87
N ARG A 130 11.48 5.00 -4.73
CA ARG A 130 11.92 6.11 -3.84
C ARG A 130 12.00 5.71 -2.37
N VAL A 131 11.12 4.81 -1.91
CA VAL A 131 11.21 4.24 -0.57
C VAL A 131 12.42 3.31 -0.47
N LEU A 132 12.59 2.43 -1.45
CA LEU A 132 13.71 1.50 -1.49
C LEU A 132 15.07 2.21 -1.53
N ASP A 133 15.19 3.32 -2.25
CA ASP A 133 16.40 4.16 -2.32
C ASP A 133 16.84 4.74 -0.96
N GLN A 134 15.91 4.86 -0.02
CA GLN A 134 16.18 5.42 1.30
C GLN A 134 16.58 4.35 2.33
N ALA A 135 16.40 3.08 2.01
CA ALA A 135 16.76 1.97 2.89
C ALA A 135 18.27 1.71 2.89
N GLU A 136 18.84 1.48 4.06
CA GLU A 136 20.30 1.36 4.21
C GLU A 136 20.80 -0.02 3.77
N ARG A 137 20.26 -1.11 4.34
CA ARG A 137 20.72 -2.49 4.11
C ARG A 137 19.57 -3.50 4.25
N PRO A 138 18.54 -3.46 3.37
CA PRO A 138 17.51 -4.48 3.39
C PRO A 138 18.12 -5.86 3.07
N ARG A 139 17.68 -6.89 3.78
CA ARG A 139 18.03 -8.30 3.55
C ARG A 139 16.98 -9.05 2.74
N LEU A 140 15.77 -8.51 2.69
CA LEU A 140 14.66 -9.04 1.92
C LEU A 140 13.74 -7.90 1.49
N VAL A 141 13.51 -7.79 0.19
CA VAL A 141 12.61 -6.82 -0.43
C VAL A 141 11.55 -7.60 -1.20
N CYS A 142 10.33 -7.56 -0.69
CA CYS A 142 9.17 -8.10 -1.38
C CYS A 142 8.37 -6.95 -1.99
N ALA A 143 7.67 -7.20 -3.10
CA ALA A 143 6.75 -6.24 -3.69
C ALA A 143 5.49 -6.93 -4.21
N ASP A 144 4.38 -6.20 -4.22
CA ASP A 144 3.21 -6.50 -5.06
C ASP A 144 2.88 -5.29 -5.94
N THR A 145 1.93 -5.48 -6.85
CA THR A 145 1.47 -4.44 -7.79
C THR A 145 -0.01 -4.64 -8.10
N MET A 146 -0.53 -3.94 -9.11
CA MET A 146 -1.87 -4.19 -9.63
C MET A 146 -1.91 -3.95 -11.14
N ASN A 147 -2.95 -4.47 -11.79
CA ASN A 147 -3.27 -4.25 -13.20
C ASN A 147 -3.13 -2.78 -13.65
N TYR A 148 -3.55 -1.82 -12.82
CA TYR A 148 -3.44 -0.39 -13.12
C TYR A 148 -1.98 0.05 -13.35
N TRP A 149 -1.04 -0.34 -12.49
CA TRP A 149 0.37 0.02 -12.63
C TRP A 149 1.06 -0.78 -13.73
N ILE A 150 0.68 -2.06 -13.90
CA ILE A 150 1.16 -2.90 -15.00
C ILE A 150 0.84 -2.26 -16.35
N ALA A 151 -0.38 -1.73 -16.52
CA ALA A 151 -0.80 -1.08 -17.76
C ALA A 151 -0.27 0.36 -17.93
N SER A 152 -0.32 1.18 -16.87
CA SER A 152 -0.05 2.63 -16.96
C SER A 152 1.39 3.06 -16.67
N ARG A 153 2.16 2.21 -15.97
CA ARG A 153 3.52 2.48 -15.47
C ARG A 153 4.46 1.30 -15.71
N ARG A 154 4.27 0.57 -16.81
CA ARG A 154 5.01 -0.65 -17.14
C ARG A 154 6.53 -0.47 -17.10
N ALA A 155 7.04 0.65 -17.64
CA ALA A 155 8.47 0.92 -17.68
C ALA A 155 9.07 1.10 -16.27
N GLN A 156 8.36 1.79 -15.39
CA GLN A 156 8.75 1.98 -13.99
C GLN A 156 8.69 0.67 -13.22
N LEU A 157 7.63 -0.12 -13.41
CA LEU A 157 7.52 -1.45 -12.81
C LEU A 157 8.68 -2.36 -13.24
N LEU A 158 9.01 -2.40 -14.53
CA LEU A 158 10.16 -3.15 -15.04
C LEU A 158 11.51 -2.66 -14.49
N SER A 159 11.59 -1.39 -14.09
CA SER A 159 12.78 -0.83 -13.43
C SER A 159 12.87 -1.21 -11.95
N LEU A 160 11.72 -1.48 -11.31
CA LEU A 160 11.65 -1.96 -9.93
C LEU A 160 12.00 -3.45 -9.83
N LEU A 161 11.57 -4.30 -10.78
CA LEU A 161 11.72 -5.77 -10.70
C LEU A 161 13.17 -6.25 -10.44
N PRO A 162 14.23 -5.68 -11.02
CA PRO A 162 15.62 -6.09 -10.73
C PRO A 162 16.08 -5.75 -9.31
N ARG A 163 15.31 -4.96 -8.56
CA ARG A 163 15.66 -4.43 -7.24
C ARG A 163 14.92 -5.12 -6.09
N ILE A 164 14.07 -6.11 -6.40
CA ILE A 164 13.28 -6.85 -5.42
C ILE A 164 13.70 -8.32 -5.42
N ASP A 165 13.53 -8.99 -4.29
CA ASP A 165 13.83 -10.42 -4.13
C ASP A 165 12.59 -11.29 -4.45
N VAL A 166 11.39 -10.79 -4.13
CA VAL A 166 10.14 -11.52 -4.29
C VAL A 166 9.07 -10.61 -4.88
N LEU A 167 8.45 -11.02 -5.98
CA LEU A 167 7.24 -10.41 -6.53
C LEU A 167 6.02 -11.27 -6.15
N MET A 168 4.99 -10.65 -5.60
CA MET A 168 3.70 -11.27 -5.31
C MET A 168 2.65 -10.70 -6.28
N VAL A 169 2.08 -11.58 -7.10
CA VAL A 169 1.05 -11.24 -8.09
C VAL A 169 0.02 -12.36 -8.16
N ASN A 170 -1.22 -12.02 -8.53
CA ASN A 170 -2.22 -13.03 -8.87
C ASN A 170 -2.03 -13.53 -10.31
N ASP A 171 -2.81 -14.56 -10.69
CA ASP A 171 -2.73 -15.20 -12.01
C ASP A 171 -3.13 -14.27 -13.16
N SER A 172 -3.99 -13.29 -12.89
CA SER A 172 -4.44 -12.29 -13.88
C SER A 172 -3.40 -11.20 -14.11
N GLU A 173 -2.64 -10.83 -13.09
CA GLU A 173 -1.53 -9.86 -13.17
C GLU A 173 -0.29 -10.45 -13.84
N LEU A 174 -0.10 -11.77 -13.75
CA LEU A 174 1.04 -12.46 -14.34
C LEU A 174 0.92 -12.63 -15.87
N ARG A 175 -0.31 -12.73 -16.39
CA ARG A 175 -0.60 -13.01 -17.81
C ARG A 175 -0.50 -11.75 -18.67
#